data_AF-G0RFK4-F1
#
_entry.id   AF-G0RFK4-F1
#
_cell.length_a   1.000
_cell.length_b   1.000
_cell.length_c   1.000
_cell.angle_alpha   90.00
_cell.angle_beta   90.00
_cell.angle_gamma   90.00
#
_symmetry.space_group_name_H-M   'P 1'
#
loop_
_entity.id
_entity.type
_entity.pdbx_description
1 polymer ?
#
loop_
_entity_poly.entity_id
_entity_poly.type
_entity_poly.pdbx_seq_one_letter_code
_entity_poly.pdbx_strand_id
1 'polypeptide(L)'
;MTSWAIVGAARGIGSANPNNTVFALIRSQATAGPVNELAAKRSNIKVIETDVSSLDKLNQTAESISEVTSGKLDVLIYNAYSAGTDEGKLLPPTAFVNLFQVVNTVSAFLPLIEKGQQKKIIYISSGIGDIPTTRATELPNLLGYAISKAAGNILMAKYAVDLKAKGILTLSLSPGWVETDASRELSNSPEVFQWMLSSFQKLDPTVKGMISTEESVSAQLSVIDSLDEKLSGAFVSHRGNDRDWF
;
A
#
# COMPACT_ATOMS: atom_id res chain seq x y z
N MET A 1 -7.85 -6.95 20.90
CA MET A 1 -8.17 -6.16 19.70
C MET A 1 -6.93 -6.11 18.85
N THR A 2 -7.08 -6.38 17.55
CA THR A 2 -5.96 -6.35 16.60
C THR A 2 -5.56 -4.91 16.33
N SER A 3 -4.27 -4.59 16.28
CA SER A 3 -3.76 -3.24 15.97
C SER A 3 -3.19 -3.14 14.56
N TRP A 4 -3.63 -2.12 13.82
CA TRP A 4 -3.26 -1.89 12.42
C TRP A 4 -2.63 -0.51 12.30
N ALA A 5 -1.47 -0.39 11.66
CA ALA A 5 -0.88 0.88 11.29
C ALA A 5 -0.88 0.99 9.76
N ILE A 6 -1.48 2.06 9.23
CA ILE A 6 -1.66 2.24 7.79
C ILE A 6 -0.97 3.54 7.38
N VAL A 7 0.12 3.44 6.63
CA VAL A 7 0.89 4.56 6.08
C VAL A 7 0.25 5.02 4.78
N GLY A 8 -0.02 6.32 4.66
CA GLY A 8 -0.75 6.87 3.51
C GLY A 8 -2.26 6.69 3.64
N ALA A 9 -2.76 6.78 4.88
CA ALA A 9 -4.17 6.52 5.24
C ALA A 9 -5.08 7.75 5.14
N ALA A 10 -4.69 8.79 4.39
CA ALA A 10 -5.53 9.98 4.23
C ALA A 10 -6.91 9.64 3.62
N ARG A 11 -7.00 8.51 2.89
CA ARG A 11 -8.20 8.01 2.22
C ARG A 11 -8.21 6.47 2.21
N GLY A 12 -9.37 5.87 1.90
CA GLY A 12 -9.48 4.44 1.66
C GLY A 12 -9.48 3.53 2.90
N ILE A 13 -9.62 4.08 4.11
CA ILE A 13 -9.68 3.26 5.35
C ILE A 13 -11.11 3.05 5.89
N GLY A 14 -12.13 3.50 5.15
CA GLY A 14 -13.54 3.50 5.57
C GLY A 14 -14.09 2.12 5.96
N SER A 15 -13.62 1.07 5.30
CA SER A 15 -14.06 -0.32 5.47
C SER A 15 -13.26 -1.11 6.51
N ALA A 16 -12.33 -0.48 7.24
CA ALA A 16 -11.59 -1.16 8.29
C ALA A 16 -12.55 -1.73 9.36
N ASN A 17 -12.26 -2.92 9.88
CA ASN A 17 -13.09 -3.60 10.88
C ASN A 17 -13.19 -2.75 12.17
N PRO A 18 -14.39 -2.46 12.70
CA PRO A 18 -14.56 -1.65 13.91
C PRO A 18 -13.96 -2.27 15.18
N ASN A 19 -13.68 -3.58 15.18
CA ASN A 19 -13.04 -4.27 16.30
C ASN A 19 -11.51 -4.12 16.32
N ASN A 20 -10.92 -3.55 15.25
CA ASN A 20 -9.48 -3.30 15.17
C ASN A 20 -9.18 -1.87 15.64
N THR A 21 -8.07 -1.69 16.34
CA THR A 21 -7.52 -0.35 16.54
C THR A 21 -6.71 0.02 15.31
N VAL A 22 -7.06 1.12 14.64
CA VAL A 22 -6.42 1.56 13.40
C VAL A 22 -5.68 2.86 13.64
N PHE A 23 -4.37 2.86 13.42
CA PHE A 23 -3.52 4.03 13.40
C PHE A 23 -3.37 4.50 11.95
N ALA A 24 -4.09 5.55 11.60
CA ALA A 24 -4.06 6.17 10.28
C ALA A 24 -2.90 7.17 10.21
N LEU A 25 -1.81 6.76 9.57
CA LEU A 25 -0.60 7.56 9.43
C LEU A 25 -0.72 8.43 8.18
N ILE A 26 -0.75 9.74 8.39
CA ILE A 26 -0.91 10.75 7.35
C ILE A 26 0.32 11.65 7.26
N ARG A 27 0.55 12.22 6.08
CA ARG A 27 1.66 13.17 5.88
C ARG A 27 1.33 14.57 6.42
N SER A 28 0.07 15.00 6.33
CA SER A 28 -0.33 16.35 6.73
C SER A 28 -1.83 16.42 7.02
N GLN A 29 -2.17 17.08 8.13
CA GLN A 29 -3.55 17.42 8.50
C GLN A 29 -4.30 18.20 7.41
N ALA A 30 -3.58 18.98 6.58
CA ALA A 30 -4.20 19.76 5.49
C ALA A 30 -4.95 18.89 4.47
N THR A 31 -4.56 17.62 4.33
CA THR A 31 -5.16 16.66 3.38
C THR A 31 -5.98 15.57 4.07
N ALA A 32 -6.16 15.66 5.39
CA ALA A 32 -6.71 14.59 6.22
C ALA A 32 -8.21 14.71 6.52
N GLY A 33 -8.91 15.66 5.90
CA GLY A 33 -10.36 15.89 6.13
C GLY A 33 -11.20 14.60 6.16
N PRO A 34 -11.18 13.78 5.09
CA PRO A 34 -11.97 12.54 5.04
C PRO A 34 -11.65 11.55 6.18
N VAL A 35 -10.37 11.36 6.52
CA VAL A 35 -9.98 10.42 7.58
C VAL A 35 -10.28 10.97 8.97
N ASN A 36 -10.18 12.29 9.18
CA ASN A 36 -10.56 12.94 10.42
C ASN A 36 -12.07 12.88 10.66
N GLU A 37 -12.89 13.08 9.63
CA GLU A 37 -14.35 12.91 9.71
C GLU A 37 -14.73 11.48 10.09
N LEU A 38 -14.02 10.50 9.54
CA LEU A 38 -14.23 9.10 9.88
C LEU A 38 -13.82 8.80 11.33
N ALA A 39 -12.65 9.30 11.77
CA ALA A 39 -12.17 9.13 13.13
C ALA A 39 -13.09 9.79 14.17
N ALA A 40 -13.72 10.93 13.84
CA ALA A 40 -14.73 11.57 14.69
C ALA A 40 -15.97 10.69 14.93
N LYS A 41 -16.30 9.80 13.97
CA LYS A 41 -17.41 8.85 14.07
C LYS A 41 -16.99 7.49 14.62
N ARG A 42 -15.69 7.21 14.67
CA ARG A 42 -15.12 5.89 14.96
C ARG A 42 -13.93 6.01 15.90
N SER A 43 -14.17 5.82 17.19
CA SER A 43 -13.15 5.93 18.25
C SER A 43 -12.01 4.90 18.13
N ASN A 44 -12.20 3.84 17.35
CA ASN A 44 -11.18 2.84 17.06
C ASN A 44 -10.12 3.33 16.05
N ILE A 45 -10.32 4.49 15.41
CA ILE A 45 -9.38 5.11 14.47
C ILE A 45 -8.64 6.25 15.14
N LYS A 46 -7.31 6.19 15.11
CA LYS A 46 -6.40 7.22 15.64
C LYS A 46 -5.58 7.79 14.49
N VAL A 47 -5.75 9.07 14.21
CA VAL A 47 -4.99 9.75 13.14
C VAL A 47 -3.69 10.29 13.73
N ILE A 48 -2.57 9.97 13.09
CA ILE A 48 -1.24 10.41 13.50
C ILE A 48 -0.54 11.04 12.31
N GLU A 49 -0.08 12.28 12.45
CA GLU A 49 0.77 12.92 11.45
C GLU A 49 2.21 12.44 11.59
N THR A 50 2.81 11.99 10.49
CA THR A 50 4.20 11.51 10.46
C THR A 50 4.83 11.76 9.09
N ASP A 51 6.14 11.95 9.07
CA ASP A 51 6.93 12.06 7.84
C ASP A 51 7.72 10.77 7.62
N VAL A 52 7.27 9.99 6.63
CA VAL A 52 7.87 8.70 6.25
C VAL A 52 9.27 8.84 5.66
N SER A 53 9.69 10.06 5.29
CA SER A 53 11.07 10.34 4.86
C SER A 53 12.05 10.48 6.04
N SER A 54 11.54 10.64 7.26
CA SER A 54 12.35 10.77 8.48
C SER A 54 12.22 9.53 9.36
N LEU A 55 13.32 8.78 9.50
CA LEU A 55 13.37 7.61 10.39
C LEU A 55 13.10 8.00 11.85
N ASP A 56 13.58 9.16 12.31
CA ASP A 56 13.34 9.64 13.66
C ASP A 56 11.85 9.90 13.93
N LYS A 57 11.14 10.51 12.97
CA LYS A 57 9.69 10.71 13.06
C LYS A 57 8.94 9.38 13.07
N LEU A 58 9.37 8.41 12.25
CA LEU A 58 8.80 7.07 12.26
C LEU A 58 9.02 6.36 13.59
N ASN A 59 10.21 6.47 14.19
CA ASN A 59 10.51 5.90 15.51
C ASN A 59 9.64 6.52 16.61
N GLN A 60 9.51 7.86 16.65
CA GLN A 60 8.61 8.56 17.58
C GLN A 60 7.15 8.12 17.40
N THR A 61 6.75 7.87 16.16
CA THR A 61 5.40 7.40 15.85
C THR A 61 5.19 5.96 16.31
N ALA A 62 6.17 5.09 16.10
CA ALA A 62 6.15 3.71 16.61
C ALA A 62 6.11 3.69 18.15
N GLU A 63 6.87 4.56 18.84
CA GLU A 63 6.80 4.72 20.29
C GLU A 63 5.41 5.14 20.76
N SER A 64 4.80 6.14 20.11
CA SER A 64 3.43 6.57 20.43
C SER A 64 2.40 5.45 20.25
N ILE A 65 2.55 4.63 19.21
CA ILE A 65 1.70 3.45 18.97
C ILE A 65 1.98 2.36 20.02
N SER A 66 3.25 2.17 20.39
CA SER A 66 3.69 1.23 21.43
C SER A 66 3.00 1.51 22.76
N GLU A 67 2.94 2.77 23.19
CA GLU A 67 2.27 3.18 24.44
C GLU A 67 0.79 2.78 24.46
N VAL A 68 0.08 2.97 23.35
CA VAL A 68 -1.33 2.63 23.22
C VAL A 68 -1.57 1.11 23.18
N THR A 69 -0.65 0.37 22.57
CA THR A 69 -0.81 -1.05 22.26
C THR A 69 -0.09 -1.99 23.22
N SER A 70 0.57 -1.43 24.25
CA SER A 70 1.48 -2.18 25.12
C SER A 70 2.61 -2.87 24.33
N GLY A 71 3.17 -2.15 23.36
CA GLY A 71 4.33 -2.57 22.57
C GLY A 71 4.04 -3.58 21.47
N LYS A 72 2.84 -3.58 20.87
CA LYS A 72 2.43 -4.59 19.89
C LYS A 72 1.77 -3.99 18.66
N LEU A 73 2.13 -4.50 17.49
CA LEU A 73 1.44 -4.21 16.25
C LEU A 73 1.12 -5.51 15.52
N ASP A 74 -0.10 -5.69 15.03
CA ASP A 74 -0.48 -6.91 14.32
C ASP A 74 -0.30 -6.79 12.82
N VAL A 75 -0.66 -5.64 12.25
CA VAL A 75 -0.61 -5.40 10.80
C VAL A 75 0.00 -4.03 10.52
N LEU A 76 1.05 -4.00 9.71
CA LEU A 76 1.61 -2.78 9.13
C LEU A 76 1.27 -2.75 7.63
N ILE A 77 0.60 -1.71 7.16
CA ILE A 77 0.30 -1.50 5.75
C ILE A 77 1.05 -0.26 5.27
N TYR A 78 1.87 -0.42 4.24
CA TYR A 78 2.49 0.69 3.54
C TYR A 78 1.75 0.96 2.22
N ASN A 79 0.95 2.03 2.18
CA ASN A 79 0.16 2.44 1.02
C ASN A 79 0.66 3.74 0.37
N ALA A 80 1.51 4.50 1.04
CA ALA A 80 1.96 5.80 0.54
C ALA A 80 2.75 5.68 -0.78
N TYR A 81 2.58 6.69 -1.62
CA TYR A 81 3.41 6.94 -2.79
C TYR A 81 3.52 8.45 -2.97
N SER A 82 4.72 8.93 -3.28
CA SER A 82 4.94 10.29 -3.75
C SER A 82 5.30 10.26 -5.23
N ALA A 83 4.43 10.86 -6.05
CA ALA A 83 4.84 11.33 -7.35
C ALA A 83 5.88 12.44 -7.14
N GLY A 84 6.89 12.50 -8.01
CA GLY A 84 7.77 13.66 -8.09
C GLY A 84 8.05 14.02 -9.53
N THR A 85 8.95 14.97 -9.74
CA THR A 85 9.21 15.59 -11.04
C THR A 85 10.20 14.78 -11.86
N ASP A 86 9.75 13.61 -12.31
CA ASP A 86 10.61 12.63 -13.00
C ASP A 86 10.38 12.52 -14.50
N GLU A 87 9.54 13.39 -15.06
CA GLU A 87 9.31 13.48 -16.49
C GLU A 87 10.63 13.65 -17.26
N GLY A 88 10.80 12.85 -18.31
CA GLY A 88 11.98 12.87 -19.17
C GLY A 88 13.27 12.29 -18.57
N LYS A 89 13.25 11.80 -17.32
CA LYS A 89 14.45 11.21 -16.70
C LYS A 89 14.53 9.71 -16.97
N LEU A 90 15.68 9.27 -17.49
CA LEU A 90 15.99 7.85 -17.67
C LEU A 90 16.16 7.09 -16.34
N LEU A 91 16.51 7.80 -15.27
CA LEU A 91 16.59 7.26 -13.92
C LEU A 91 15.85 8.18 -12.94
N PRO A 92 14.57 7.89 -12.64
CA PRO A 92 13.72 8.66 -11.72
C PRO A 92 14.21 8.58 -10.26
N PRO A 93 14.72 9.67 -9.63
CA PRO A 93 15.16 9.63 -8.24
C PRO A 93 14.03 9.31 -7.26
N THR A 94 12.78 9.66 -7.59
CA THR A 94 11.64 9.40 -6.70
C THR A 94 11.41 7.91 -6.51
N ALA A 95 11.82 7.07 -7.46
CA ALA A 95 11.70 5.62 -7.33
C ALA A 95 12.46 5.10 -6.11
N PHE A 96 13.68 5.62 -5.90
CA PHE A 96 14.53 5.29 -4.76
C PHE A 96 14.02 5.92 -3.47
N VAL A 97 13.57 7.17 -3.51
CA VAL A 97 12.98 7.84 -2.33
C VAL A 97 11.81 7.04 -1.78
N ASN A 98 10.86 6.65 -2.64
CA ASN A 98 9.71 5.84 -2.25
C ASN A 98 10.17 4.47 -1.67
N LEU A 99 11.18 3.83 -2.26
CA LEU A 99 11.71 2.57 -1.73
C LEU A 99 12.33 2.74 -0.32
N PHE A 100 13.14 3.77 -0.10
CA PHE A 100 13.74 4.04 1.22
C PHE A 100 12.69 4.33 2.28
N GLN A 101 11.59 5.00 1.93
CA GLN A 101 10.49 5.23 2.86
C GLN A 101 9.83 3.91 3.32
N VAL A 102 9.70 2.91 2.44
CA VAL A 102 9.23 1.56 2.82
C VAL A 102 10.20 0.92 3.82
N VAL A 103 11.50 0.95 3.51
CA VAL A 103 12.55 0.37 4.37
C VAL A 103 12.54 1.03 5.75
N ASN A 104 12.52 2.36 5.81
CA ASN A 104 12.49 3.12 7.06
C ASN A 104 11.25 2.80 7.88
N THR A 105 10.08 2.70 7.23
CA THR A 105 8.83 2.35 7.90
C THR A 105 8.91 0.95 8.49
N VAL A 106 9.32 -0.06 7.70
CA VAL A 106 9.45 -1.42 8.22
C VAL A 106 10.44 -1.46 9.38
N SER A 107 11.60 -0.79 9.26
CA SER A 107 12.61 -0.73 10.32
C SER A 107 12.06 -0.18 11.64
N ALA A 108 11.35 0.95 11.60
CA ALA A 108 10.79 1.59 12.80
C ALA A 108 9.70 0.75 13.49
N PHE A 109 8.90 0.02 12.71
CA PHE A 109 7.73 -0.70 13.22
C PHE A 109 7.97 -2.20 13.49
N LEU A 110 9.05 -2.77 12.94
CA LEU A 110 9.38 -4.19 13.09
C LEU A 110 9.41 -4.67 14.56
N PRO A 111 9.97 -3.92 15.54
CA PRO A 111 9.96 -4.35 16.93
C PRO A 111 8.56 -4.53 17.54
N LEU A 112 7.56 -3.79 17.04
CA LEU A 112 6.16 -3.96 17.46
C LEU A 112 5.49 -5.14 16.76
N ILE A 113 5.78 -5.32 15.46
CA ILE A 113 5.29 -6.44 14.65
C ILE A 113 5.77 -7.78 15.22
N GLU A 114 7.04 -7.87 15.65
CA GLU A 114 7.60 -9.08 16.26
C GLU A 114 6.82 -9.55 17.50
N LYS A 115 6.24 -8.60 18.25
CA LYS A 115 5.45 -8.82 19.47
C LYS A 115 3.94 -8.93 19.20
N GLY A 116 3.51 -8.67 17.97
CA GLY A 116 2.14 -8.84 17.51
C GLY A 116 1.69 -10.30 17.48
N GLN A 117 0.38 -10.52 17.40
CA GLN A 117 -0.20 -11.84 17.24
C GLN A 117 -0.26 -12.24 15.76
N GLN A 118 -0.70 -11.34 14.87
CA GLN A 118 -0.81 -11.65 13.44
C GLN A 118 0.50 -11.50 12.66
N LYS A 119 1.32 -10.51 13.04
CA LYS A 119 2.65 -10.24 12.47
C LYS A 119 2.68 -10.09 10.94
N LYS A 120 1.83 -9.22 10.38
CA LYS A 120 1.71 -9.01 8.92
C LYS A 120 2.31 -7.67 8.48
N ILE A 121 3.09 -7.68 7.41
CA ILE A 121 3.61 -6.47 6.74
C ILE A 121 3.11 -6.48 5.28
N ILE A 122 2.25 -5.53 4.94
CA ILE A 122 1.62 -5.43 3.63
C ILE A 122 2.14 -4.20 2.90
N TYR A 123 2.60 -4.38 1.67
CA TYR A 123 2.98 -3.31 0.77
C TYR A 123 1.94 -3.17 -0.35
N ILE A 124 1.29 -2.02 -0.43
CA ILE A 124 0.38 -1.75 -1.54
C ILE A 124 1.21 -1.40 -2.78
N SER A 125 1.23 -2.35 -3.69
CA SER A 125 1.98 -2.31 -4.93
C SER A 125 1.08 -1.86 -6.10
N SER A 126 1.38 -2.30 -7.31
CA SER A 126 0.58 -2.11 -8.52
C SER A 126 0.97 -3.16 -9.53
N GLY A 127 0.01 -3.63 -10.34
CA GLY A 127 0.27 -4.51 -11.48
C GLY A 127 1.34 -3.94 -12.42
N ILE A 128 1.48 -2.61 -12.52
CA ILE A 128 2.55 -1.97 -13.30
C ILE A 128 3.97 -2.26 -12.76
N GLY A 129 4.11 -2.73 -11.52
CA GLY A 129 5.37 -3.24 -10.98
C GLY A 129 5.72 -4.67 -11.43
N ASP A 130 4.84 -5.34 -12.18
CA ASP A 130 5.08 -6.64 -12.80
C ASP A 130 5.67 -6.48 -14.21
N ILE A 131 6.70 -7.28 -14.53
CA ILE A 131 7.42 -7.18 -15.81
C ILE A 131 6.53 -7.62 -16.99
N PRO A 132 5.89 -8.81 -16.98
CA PRO A 132 4.90 -9.18 -17.99
C PRO A 132 3.83 -8.12 -18.22
N THR A 133 3.26 -7.56 -17.14
CA THR A 133 2.22 -6.52 -17.20
C THR A 133 2.74 -5.24 -17.85
N THR A 134 3.92 -4.77 -17.45
CA THR A 134 4.57 -3.60 -18.06
C THR A 134 4.76 -3.80 -19.57
N ARG A 135 5.21 -4.98 -19.99
CA ARG A 135 5.41 -5.30 -21.41
C ARG A 135 4.11 -5.41 -22.20
N ALA A 136 3.06 -5.95 -21.59
CA ALA A 136 1.77 -6.15 -22.26
C ALA A 136 0.97 -4.85 -22.41
N THR A 137 0.99 -4.00 -21.38
CA THR A 137 0.24 -2.74 -21.38
C THR A 137 0.88 -1.69 -22.30
N GLU A 138 2.21 -1.71 -22.47
CA GLU A 138 2.96 -0.76 -23.31
C GLU A 138 2.74 0.71 -22.92
N LEU A 139 2.46 0.98 -21.64
CA LEU A 139 2.35 2.34 -21.12
C LEU A 139 3.76 2.96 -21.02
N PRO A 140 4.11 4.01 -21.77
CA PRO A 140 5.45 4.60 -21.75
C PRO A 140 5.71 5.51 -20.52
N ASN A 141 4.64 5.92 -19.84
CA ASN A 141 4.69 6.77 -18.66
C ASN A 141 4.91 5.94 -17.39
N LEU A 142 5.01 6.59 -16.22
CA LEU A 142 5.08 5.91 -14.91
C LEU A 142 6.39 5.15 -14.64
N LEU A 143 7.49 5.44 -15.34
CA LEU A 143 8.78 4.76 -15.13
C LEU A 143 9.20 4.70 -13.65
N GLY A 144 9.21 5.85 -12.96
CA GLY A 144 9.61 5.90 -11.55
C GLY A 144 8.66 5.14 -10.62
N TYR A 145 7.37 5.16 -10.94
CA TYR A 145 6.34 4.41 -10.23
C TYR A 145 6.54 2.90 -10.41
N ALA A 146 6.67 2.43 -11.66
CA ALA A 146 6.90 1.04 -12.00
C ALA A 146 8.15 0.48 -11.32
N ILE A 147 9.27 1.20 -11.40
CA ILE A 147 10.53 0.83 -10.73
C ILE A 147 10.35 0.75 -9.22
N SER A 148 9.70 1.74 -8.60
CA SER A 148 9.45 1.75 -7.16
C SER A 148 8.63 0.55 -6.71
N LYS A 149 7.52 0.25 -7.43
CA LYS A 149 6.65 -0.88 -7.10
C LYS A 149 7.35 -2.23 -7.31
N ALA A 150 8.08 -2.40 -8.41
CA ALA A 150 8.87 -3.60 -8.68
C ALA A 150 9.94 -3.83 -7.60
N ALA A 151 10.66 -2.78 -7.21
CA ALA A 151 11.65 -2.86 -6.14
C ALA A 151 11.02 -3.22 -4.79
N GLY A 152 9.87 -2.61 -4.46
CA GLY A 152 9.09 -2.95 -3.26
C GLY A 152 8.61 -4.41 -3.26
N ASN A 153 8.23 -4.96 -4.42
CA ASN A 153 7.86 -6.37 -4.54
C ASN A 153 9.01 -7.31 -4.19
N ILE A 154 10.20 -7.05 -4.72
CA ILE A 154 11.40 -7.83 -4.37
C ILE A 154 11.76 -7.65 -2.89
N LEU A 155 11.63 -6.42 -2.36
CA LEU A 155 11.88 -6.16 -0.94
C LEU A 155 10.97 -7.00 -0.03
N MET A 156 9.66 -7.03 -0.30
CA MET A 156 8.73 -7.85 0.48
C MET A 156 9.04 -9.34 0.38
N ALA A 157 9.38 -9.84 -0.81
CA ALA A 157 9.78 -11.23 -1.01
C ALA A 157 11.05 -11.58 -0.21
N LYS A 158 12.04 -10.67 -0.16
CA LYS A 158 13.25 -10.86 0.65
C LYS A 158 12.97 -10.80 2.15
N TYR A 159 12.13 -9.89 2.60
CA TYR A 159 11.69 -9.85 4.01
C TYR A 159 10.90 -11.09 4.41
N ALA A 160 10.11 -11.69 3.52
CA ALA A 160 9.42 -12.96 3.80
C ALA A 160 10.41 -14.06 4.19
N VAL A 161 11.52 -14.15 3.46
CA VAL A 161 12.57 -15.15 3.71
C VAL A 161 13.30 -14.85 5.01
N ASP A 162 13.73 -13.60 5.19
CA ASP A 162 14.54 -13.18 6.34
C ASP A 162 13.76 -13.26 7.67
N LEU A 163 12.48 -12.88 7.65
CA LEU A 163 11.64 -12.79 8.84
C LEU A 163 10.83 -14.06 9.11
N LYS A 164 10.93 -15.10 8.27
CA LYS A 164 10.18 -16.36 8.39
C LYS A 164 10.34 -16.99 9.78
N ALA A 165 11.57 -17.05 10.30
CA ALA A 165 11.85 -17.64 11.60
C ALA A 165 11.18 -16.90 12.78
N LYS A 166 10.78 -15.63 12.57
CA LYS A 166 10.05 -14.82 13.55
C LYS A 166 8.52 -14.95 13.43
N GLY A 167 8.05 -15.74 12.44
CA GLY A 167 6.64 -15.91 12.11
C GLY A 167 6.00 -14.66 11.50
N ILE A 168 6.80 -13.79 10.88
CA ILE A 168 6.29 -12.56 10.25
C ILE A 168 5.97 -12.85 8.79
N LEU A 169 4.75 -12.51 8.38
CA LEU A 169 4.28 -12.66 7.01
C LEU A 169 4.39 -11.34 6.28
N THR A 170 4.85 -11.37 5.03
CA THR A 170 4.89 -10.18 4.17
C THR A 170 4.07 -10.40 2.90
N LEU A 171 3.54 -9.34 2.31
CA LEU A 171 2.78 -9.44 1.06
C LEU A 171 2.89 -8.16 0.25
N SER A 172 3.10 -8.29 -1.06
CA SER A 172 2.84 -7.21 -2.00
C SER A 172 1.45 -7.37 -2.62
N LEU A 173 0.64 -6.31 -2.60
CA LEU A 173 -0.74 -6.36 -3.02
C LEU A 173 -1.05 -5.25 -4.03
N SER A 174 -1.42 -5.59 -5.27
CA SER A 174 -1.92 -4.63 -6.25
C SER A 174 -3.41 -4.35 -6.00
N PRO A 175 -3.83 -3.09 -5.84
CA PRO A 175 -5.19 -2.77 -5.43
C PRO A 175 -6.23 -2.84 -6.55
N GLY A 176 -5.84 -3.12 -7.80
CA GLY A 176 -6.73 -2.95 -8.97
C GLY A 176 -6.54 -1.60 -9.66
N TRP A 177 -7.37 -1.32 -10.67
CA TRP A 177 -7.51 0.03 -11.20
C TRP A 177 -8.52 0.80 -10.34
N VAL A 178 -8.06 1.44 -9.27
CA VAL A 178 -8.95 2.06 -8.28
C VAL A 178 -9.26 3.51 -8.64
N GLU A 179 -10.50 3.94 -8.45
CA GLU A 179 -10.91 5.33 -8.59
C GLU A 179 -10.38 6.19 -7.42
N THR A 180 -9.32 6.94 -7.68
CA THR A 180 -8.63 7.81 -6.72
C THR A 180 -8.34 9.15 -7.42
N ASP A 181 -8.05 10.21 -6.67
CA ASP A 181 -7.64 11.48 -7.32
C ASP A 181 -6.45 11.29 -8.25
N ALA A 182 -5.47 10.45 -7.88
CA ALA A 182 -4.31 10.18 -8.71
C ALA A 182 -4.67 9.46 -10.01
N SER A 183 -5.58 8.47 -9.97
CA SER A 183 -6.02 7.80 -11.18
C SER A 183 -6.93 8.67 -12.03
N ARG A 184 -7.77 9.52 -11.43
CA ARG A 184 -8.57 10.53 -12.14
C ARG A 184 -7.70 11.60 -12.82
N GLU A 185 -6.63 12.03 -12.16
CA GLU A 185 -5.67 12.98 -12.73
C GLU A 185 -4.90 12.35 -13.90
N LEU A 186 -4.47 11.09 -13.75
CA LEU A 186 -3.84 10.33 -14.83
C LEU A 186 -4.81 10.04 -16.00
N SER A 187 -6.11 9.90 -15.73
CA SER A 187 -7.16 9.62 -16.71
C SER A 187 -8.07 10.82 -16.98
N ASN A 188 -7.52 12.03 -16.98
CA ASN A 188 -8.30 13.27 -16.95
C ASN A 188 -9.05 13.62 -18.25
N SER A 189 -8.83 12.87 -19.34
CA SER A 189 -9.56 13.01 -20.59
C SER A 189 -10.19 11.68 -21.04
N PRO A 190 -11.31 11.70 -21.77
CA PRO A 190 -11.91 10.49 -22.33
C PRO A 190 -10.93 9.68 -23.18
N GLU A 191 -10.09 10.33 -23.98
CA GLU A 191 -9.11 9.69 -24.84
C GLU A 191 -8.05 8.95 -24.03
N VAL A 192 -7.52 9.60 -22.99
CA VAL A 192 -6.51 9.01 -22.10
C VAL A 192 -7.11 7.85 -21.29
N PHE A 193 -8.34 8.01 -20.79
CA PHE A 193 -9.05 6.93 -20.11
C PHE A 193 -9.26 5.72 -21.02
N GLN A 194 -9.76 5.92 -22.25
CA GLN A 194 -9.99 4.85 -23.21
C GLN A 194 -8.69 4.16 -23.64
N TRP A 195 -7.61 4.92 -23.79
CA TRP A 195 -6.30 4.35 -24.09
C TRP A 195 -5.77 3.47 -22.94
N MET A 196 -5.89 3.91 -21.69
CA MET A 196 -5.53 3.10 -20.52
C MET A 196 -6.41 1.86 -20.40
N LEU A 197 -7.73 2.01 -20.55
CA LEU A 197 -8.68 0.89 -20.54
C LEU A 197 -8.29 -0.15 -21.61
N SER A 198 -8.05 0.29 -22.85
CA SER A 198 -7.62 -0.58 -23.94
C SER A 198 -6.29 -1.29 -23.62
N SER A 199 -5.37 -0.61 -22.95
CA SER A 199 -4.09 -1.17 -22.53
C SER A 199 -4.24 -2.24 -21.46
N PHE A 200 -5.14 -2.05 -20.49
CA PHE A 200 -5.45 -3.07 -19.48
C PHE A 200 -6.25 -4.25 -20.05
N GLN A 201 -7.11 -4.00 -21.05
CA GLN A 201 -7.86 -5.05 -21.74
C GLN A 201 -6.98 -6.00 -22.57
N LYS A 202 -5.74 -5.61 -22.90
CA LYS A 202 -4.75 -6.54 -23.48
C LYS A 202 -4.39 -7.69 -22.52
N LEU A 203 -4.52 -7.46 -21.21
CA LEU A 203 -4.26 -8.47 -20.16
C LEU A 203 -5.54 -9.17 -19.73
N ASP A 204 -6.60 -8.40 -19.49
CA ASP A 204 -7.90 -8.92 -19.08
C ASP A 204 -9.02 -8.20 -19.88
N PRO A 205 -9.58 -8.85 -20.92
CA PRO A 205 -10.66 -8.29 -21.74
C PRO A 205 -11.94 -7.96 -20.96
N THR A 206 -12.08 -8.44 -19.72
CA THR A 206 -13.27 -8.20 -18.89
C THR A 206 -13.22 -6.90 -18.10
N VAL A 207 -12.06 -6.21 -18.07
CA VAL A 207 -11.90 -4.91 -17.41
C VAL A 207 -12.84 -3.88 -18.05
N LYS A 208 -13.67 -3.23 -17.22
CA LYS A 208 -14.67 -2.25 -17.64
C LYS A 208 -14.30 -0.80 -17.29
N GLY A 209 -13.33 -0.59 -16.43
CA GLY A 209 -12.96 0.72 -15.92
C GLY A 209 -12.43 0.64 -14.49
N MET A 210 -12.45 1.78 -13.81
CA MET A 210 -12.01 1.87 -12.42
C MET A 210 -13.05 1.22 -11.47
N ILE A 211 -12.57 0.48 -10.48
CA ILE A 211 -13.37 0.01 -9.34
C ILE A 211 -13.39 1.08 -8.23
N SER A 212 -14.42 1.05 -7.38
CA SER A 212 -14.49 1.98 -6.25
C SER A 212 -13.41 1.69 -5.20
N THR A 213 -13.12 2.70 -4.38
CA THR A 213 -12.23 2.52 -3.22
C THR A 213 -12.74 1.46 -2.26
N GLU A 214 -14.05 1.40 -2.04
CA GLU A 214 -14.69 0.45 -1.13
C GLU A 214 -14.56 -0.99 -1.64
N GLU A 215 -14.81 -1.19 -2.95
CA GLU A 215 -14.67 -2.50 -3.60
C GLU A 215 -13.22 -3.00 -3.50
N SER A 216 -12.26 -2.15 -3.88
CA SER A 216 -10.84 -2.48 -3.81
C SER A 216 -10.42 -2.83 -2.38
N VAL A 217 -10.77 -2.01 -1.39
CA VAL A 217 -10.32 -2.24 -0.01
C VAL A 217 -10.99 -3.49 0.57
N SER A 218 -12.27 -3.76 0.28
CA SER A 218 -12.94 -4.97 0.73
C SER A 218 -12.28 -6.24 0.18
N ALA A 219 -11.90 -6.23 -1.11
CA ALA A 219 -11.19 -7.34 -1.73
C ALA A 219 -9.79 -7.53 -1.12
N GLN A 220 -9.04 -6.43 -0.96
CA GLN A 220 -7.72 -6.45 -0.34
C GLN A 220 -7.74 -6.95 1.11
N LEU A 221 -8.71 -6.53 1.93
CA LEU A 221 -8.86 -7.00 3.30
C LEU A 221 -9.09 -8.52 3.35
N SER A 222 -9.86 -9.07 2.41
CA SER A 222 -10.09 -10.52 2.32
C SER A 222 -8.77 -11.27 2.06
N VAL A 223 -7.92 -10.74 1.17
CA VAL A 223 -6.59 -11.32 0.91
C VAL A 223 -5.69 -11.20 2.14
N ILE A 224 -5.63 -10.02 2.78
CA ILE A 224 -4.82 -9.77 3.98
C ILE A 224 -5.25 -10.68 5.14
N ASP A 225 -6.55 -10.86 5.36
CA ASP A 225 -7.08 -11.73 6.41
C ASP A 225 -6.70 -13.18 6.18
N SER A 226 -6.77 -13.65 4.93
CA SER A 226 -6.41 -15.01 4.52
C SER A 226 -4.90 -15.29 4.38
N LEU A 227 -4.05 -14.26 4.49
CA LEU A 227 -2.59 -14.38 4.32
C LEU A 227 -2.00 -15.43 5.28
N ASP A 228 -1.31 -16.41 4.72
CA ASP A 228 -0.61 -17.49 5.40
C ASP A 228 0.86 -17.61 4.95
N GLU A 229 1.57 -18.61 5.47
CA GLU A 229 2.97 -18.86 5.10
C GLU A 229 3.19 -19.21 3.63
N LYS A 230 2.18 -19.77 2.94
CA LYS A 230 2.32 -20.17 1.53
C LYS A 230 2.27 -18.95 0.62
N LEU A 231 1.45 -17.97 0.98
CA LEU A 231 1.31 -16.72 0.23
C LEU A 231 2.32 -15.64 0.66
N SER A 232 2.98 -15.81 1.80
CA SER A 232 3.98 -14.85 2.29
C SER A 232 5.12 -14.63 1.29
N GLY A 233 5.43 -13.37 1.02
CA GLY A 233 6.43 -12.92 0.04
C GLY A 233 5.92 -12.87 -1.40
N ALA A 234 4.68 -13.26 -1.66
CA ALA A 234 4.09 -13.18 -2.99
C ALA A 234 3.76 -11.73 -3.37
N PHE A 235 3.62 -11.51 -4.68
CA PHE A 235 3.01 -10.33 -5.25
C PHE A 235 1.72 -10.74 -5.96
N VAL A 236 0.59 -10.27 -5.45
CA VAL A 236 -0.75 -10.65 -5.92
C VAL A 236 -1.66 -9.44 -6.09
N SER A 237 -2.74 -9.61 -6.85
CA SER A 237 -3.81 -8.63 -7.00
C SER A 237 -4.73 -8.62 -5.77
N HIS A 238 -5.65 -7.66 -5.75
CA HIS A 238 -6.74 -7.56 -4.78
C HIS A 238 -7.62 -8.83 -4.74
N ARG A 239 -7.49 -9.75 -5.70
CA ARG A 239 -8.16 -11.05 -5.75
C ARG A 239 -7.28 -12.23 -5.27
N GLY A 240 -6.05 -11.96 -4.85
CA GLY A 240 -5.13 -12.97 -4.31
C GLY A 240 -4.40 -13.82 -5.35
N ASN A 241 -4.37 -13.40 -6.62
CA ASN A 241 -3.65 -14.10 -7.69
C ASN A 241 -2.66 -13.17 -8.44
N ASP A 242 -1.85 -13.72 -9.33
CA ASP A 242 -0.71 -13.06 -10.00
C ASP A 242 -0.97 -12.62 -11.45
N ARG A 243 -2.25 -12.49 -11.84
CA ARG A 243 -2.66 -12.23 -13.24
C ARG A 243 -3.79 -11.22 -13.38
N ASP A 244 -4.76 -11.26 -12.48
CA ASP A 244 -5.98 -10.45 -12.54
C ASP A 244 -5.73 -9.11 -11.83
N TRP A 245 -4.86 -8.29 -12.42
CA TRP A 245 -4.35 -7.07 -11.79
C TRP A 245 -5.37 -5.94 -11.71
N PHE A 246 -6.42 -5.96 -12.55
CA PHE A 246 -7.34 -4.84 -12.77
C PHE A 246 -8.80 -5.22 -12.53
#